data_AF-A0A835H355-F1
#
_entry.id   AF-A0A835H355-F1
#
_cell.length_a   1.000
_cell.length_b   1.000
_cell.length_c   1.000
_cell.angle_alpha   90.00
_cell.angle_beta   90.00
_cell.angle_gamma   90.00
#
_symmetry.space_group_name_H-M   'P 1'
#
loop_
_entity.id
_entity.type
_entity.pdbx_description
1 polymer ?
#
loop_
_entity_poly.entity_id
_entity_poly.type
_entity_poly.pdbx_seq_one_letter_code
_entity_poly.pdbx_strand_id
1 'polypeptide(L)'
;MVGMVGIVGMVGMVGIVGVVAKDESEGRGVERLGNSVPGRDLNEPPGINVYPKSWNAIYVGSDNVGMWNIRAEDWAHLYLGQQFHLRVYSPVESWRDEYPIPKNALLCGRPSGRTTRPL
;
A
#
# COMPACT_ATOMS: atom_id res chain seq x y z
N MET A 1 -1.87 -15.12 11.54
CA MET A 1 -2.72 -14.37 10.58
C MET A 1 -2.34 -12.93 10.77
N VAL A 2 -1.84 -12.27 9.73
CA VAL A 2 -1.49 -10.85 9.85
C VAL A 2 -2.74 -10.01 9.66
N GLY A 3 -3.19 -9.38 10.74
CA GLY A 3 -4.18 -8.32 10.70
C GLY A 3 -3.50 -7.00 10.41
N MET A 4 -3.94 -6.29 9.36
CA MET A 4 -3.46 -4.95 9.04
C MET A 4 -4.54 -3.92 9.34
N VAL A 5 -4.21 -2.94 10.18
CA VAL A 5 -5.05 -1.78 10.46
C VAL A 5 -4.31 -0.53 9.99
N GLY A 6 -4.88 0.17 9.00
CA GLY A 6 -4.38 1.44 8.51
C GLY A 6 -5.12 2.61 9.14
N ILE A 7 -4.39 3.56 9.71
CA ILE A 7 -4.88 4.87 10.13
C ILE A 7 -4.30 5.91 9.18
N VAL A 8 -5.18 6.62 8.45
CA VAL A 8 -4.78 7.68 7.52
C VAL A 8 -4.94 9.02 8.23
N GLY A 9 -3.86 9.80 8.29
CA GLY A 9 -3.84 11.18 8.80
C GLY A 9 -3.24 12.12 7.77
N MET A 10 -3.67 13.38 7.76
CA MET A 10 -3.04 14.43 6.94
C MET A 10 -2.29 15.38 7.85
N VAL A 11 -1.02 15.65 7.55
CA VAL A 11 -0.25 16.75 8.15
C VAL A 11 0.18 17.67 7.02
N GLY A 12 -0.54 18.77 6.84
CA GLY A 12 -0.38 19.65 5.67
C GLY A 12 -0.85 18.97 4.37
N MET A 13 -0.06 19.08 3.29
CA MET A 13 -0.29 18.37 2.02
C MET A 13 0.25 16.94 2.00
N VAL A 14 0.96 16.50 3.05
CA VAL A 14 1.52 15.15 3.13
C VAL A 14 0.48 14.22 3.73
N GLY A 15 0.08 13.22 2.95
CA GLY A 15 -0.71 12.09 3.43
C GLY A 15 0.19 11.16 4.24
N ILE A 16 -0.13 10.97 5.50
CA ILE A 16 0.59 10.08 6.40
C ILE A 16 -0.27 8.86 6.65
N VAL A 17 0.34 7.68 6.53
CA VAL A 17 -0.35 6.42 6.84
C VAL A 17 0.44 5.67 7.90
N GLY A 18 -0.23 5.47 9.04
CA GLY A 18 0.21 4.54 10.06
C GLY A 18 -0.40 3.17 9.78
N VAL A 19 0.42 2.17 9.52
CA VAL A 19 -0.05 0.78 9.38
C VAL A 19 0.43 -0.02 10.57
N VAL A 20 -0.50 -0.64 11.29
CA VAL A 20 -0.20 -1.63 12.32
C VAL A 20 -0.42 -3.01 11.72
N ALA A 21 0.65 -3.79 11.62
CA ALA A 21 0.60 -5.20 11.25
C ALA A 21 0.76 -6.03 12.52
N LYS A 22 -0.20 -6.91 12.80
CA LYS A 22 -0.19 -7.81 13.95
C LYS A 22 -0.21 -9.24 13.47
N ASP A 23 0.76 -10.06 13.84
CA ASP A 23 0.69 -11.50 13.59
C ASP A 23 0.10 -12.24 14.80
N GLU A 24 -1.01 -12.92 14.57
CA GLU A 24 -1.66 -13.79 15.56
C GLU A 24 -1.32 -15.28 15.39
N SER A 25 -0.32 -15.62 14.56
CA SER A 25 0.10 -17.01 14.40
C SER A 25 0.77 -17.57 15.66
N GLU A 26 0.51 -18.84 15.98
CA GLU A 26 1.20 -19.58 17.06
C GLU A 26 2.51 -20.23 16.59
N GLY A 27 2.93 -19.97 15.35
CA GLY A 27 4.06 -20.61 14.69
C GLY A 27 5.43 -19.94 14.93
N ARG A 28 6.50 -20.57 14.43
CA ARG A 28 7.88 -20.06 14.44
C ARG A 28 8.24 -19.23 13.18
N GLY A 29 7.26 -18.58 12.54
CA GLY A 29 7.46 -17.86 11.28
C GLY A 29 7.60 -16.36 11.49
N VAL A 30 8.66 -15.76 10.94
CA VAL A 30 8.71 -14.30 10.78
C VAL A 30 8.00 -13.97 9.47
N GLU A 31 6.89 -13.24 9.53
CA GLU A 31 6.13 -12.86 8.35
C GLU A 31 6.59 -11.49 7.83
N ARG A 32 6.77 -11.36 6.52
CA ARG A 32 7.26 -10.13 5.91
C ARG A 32 6.13 -9.39 5.21
N LEU A 33 5.97 -8.12 5.53
CA LEU A 33 5.03 -7.20 4.88
C LEU A 33 5.75 -6.43 3.76
N GLY A 34 5.23 -6.38 2.54
CA GLY A 34 5.59 -5.37 1.53
C GLY A 34 4.76 -4.09 1.74
N ASN A 35 5.25 -2.85 1.64
CA ASN A 35 6.32 -2.27 0.83
C ASN A 35 7.07 -1.14 1.57
N SER A 36 8.19 -0.68 0.99
CA SER A 36 9.07 0.48 1.27
C SER A 36 9.05 1.06 2.69
N VAL A 37 9.95 0.54 3.54
CA VAL A 37 10.24 1.11 4.87
C VAL A 37 11.63 1.75 4.85
N PRO A 38 11.82 2.98 5.38
CA PRO A 38 13.14 3.60 5.47
C PRO A 38 14.00 2.90 6.54
N GLY A 39 15.26 2.59 6.20
CA GLY A 39 16.26 2.07 7.14
C GLY A 39 16.71 0.63 6.94
N ARG A 40 16.57 0.05 5.74
CA ARG A 40 17.07 -1.31 5.43
C ARG A 40 18.19 -1.32 4.39
N ASP A 41 18.95 -2.41 4.45
CA ASP A 41 20.07 -2.73 3.57
C ASP A 41 19.60 -2.74 2.10
N LEU A 42 20.32 -2.06 1.20
CA LEU A 42 19.90 -1.82 -0.20
C LEU A 42 19.84 -3.11 -1.05
N ASN A 43 20.30 -4.23 -0.51
CA ASN A 43 20.42 -5.51 -1.21
C ASN A 43 19.20 -6.43 -1.02
N GLU A 44 18.21 -6.06 -0.21
CA GLU A 44 16.99 -6.84 0.00
C GLU A 44 15.74 -6.20 -0.62
N PRO A 45 14.75 -7.00 -1.06
CA PRO A 45 13.46 -6.46 -1.48
C PRO A 45 12.79 -5.67 -0.33
N PRO A 46 12.18 -4.52 -0.63
CA PRO A 46 11.59 -3.64 0.38
C PRO A 46 10.41 -4.33 1.08
N GLY A 47 10.36 -4.18 2.41
CA GLY A 47 9.41 -4.87 3.29
C GLY A 47 9.77 -4.77 4.77
N ILE A 48 9.05 -5.42 5.68
CA ILE A 48 9.31 -5.39 7.12
C ILE A 48 8.89 -6.70 7.77
N ASN A 49 9.71 -7.18 8.70
CA ASN A 49 9.53 -8.47 9.36
C ASN A 49 8.69 -8.32 10.64
N VAL A 50 7.57 -9.03 10.73
CA VAL A 50 6.67 -9.13 11.88
C VAL A 50 6.91 -10.47 12.57
N TYR A 51 7.19 -10.44 13.87
CA TYR A 51 7.44 -11.65 14.65
C TYR A 51 6.12 -12.28 15.13
N PRO A 52 6.09 -13.60 15.41
CA PRO A 52 4.92 -14.27 15.96
C PRO A 52 4.41 -13.61 17.24
N LYS A 53 3.09 -13.46 17.37
CA LYS A 53 2.43 -12.84 18.53
C LYS A 53 2.89 -11.40 18.82
N SER A 54 3.46 -10.73 17.82
CA SER A 54 3.93 -9.35 17.93
C SER A 54 3.17 -8.43 16.98
N TRP A 55 3.36 -7.13 17.18
CA TRP A 55 2.85 -6.09 16.29
C TRP A 55 3.99 -5.17 15.89
N ASN A 56 3.95 -4.70 14.65
CA ASN A 56 4.81 -3.64 14.15
C ASN A 56 3.97 -2.47 13.65
N ALA A 57 4.35 -1.26 14.06
CA ALA A 57 3.78 -0.03 13.54
C ALA A 57 4.76 0.60 12.55
N ILE A 58 4.28 0.90 11.36
CA ILE A 58 5.06 1.53 10.30
C ILE A 58 4.39 2.86 9.98
N TYR A 59 5.23 3.88 9.81
CA TYR A 59 4.79 5.20 9.42
C TYR A 59 5.31 5.49 8.01
N VAL A 60 4.39 5.76 7.09
CA VAL A 60 4.72 6.07 5.70
C VAL A 60 4.19 7.47 5.40
N GLY A 61 5.12 8.41 5.17
CA GLY A 61 4.78 9.68 4.54
C GLY A 61 4.68 9.45 3.04
N SER A 62 3.51 9.66 2.47
CA SER A 62 3.28 9.54 1.03
C SER A 62 3.21 10.94 0.44
N ASP A 63 4.27 11.31 -0.29
CA ASP A 63 4.36 12.51 -1.13
C ASP A 63 3.83 12.26 -2.55
N ASN A 64 3.57 10.99 -2.89
CA ASN A 64 3.09 10.58 -4.20
C ASN A 64 1.59 10.20 -4.13
N VAL A 65 0.84 10.82 -5.03
CA VAL A 65 -0.62 10.73 -5.13
C VAL A 65 -0.97 9.52 -6.00
N GLY A 66 -1.90 8.70 -5.53
CA GLY A 66 -2.33 7.53 -6.26
C GLY A 66 -2.79 6.40 -5.37
N MET A 67 -2.86 5.21 -5.97
CA MET A 67 -3.26 3.97 -5.31
C MET A 67 -2.02 3.15 -4.93
N TRP A 68 -1.94 2.77 -3.66
CA TRP A 68 -0.85 1.96 -3.10
C TRP A 68 -1.40 0.62 -2.60
N ASN A 69 -0.75 -0.48 -2.95
CA ASN A 69 -1.10 -1.82 -2.49
C ASN A 69 -0.12 -2.26 -1.40
N ILE A 70 -0.59 -2.45 -0.18
CA ILE A 70 0.17 -2.95 0.96
C ILE A 70 -0.27 -4.39 1.20
N ARG A 71 0.68 -5.34 1.25
CA ARG A 71 0.37 -6.76 1.28
C ARG A 71 1.40 -7.58 2.04
N ALA A 72 0.97 -8.74 2.54
CA ALA A 72 1.91 -9.75 3.01
C ALA A 72 2.71 -10.32 1.82
N GLU A 73 3.98 -10.66 2.04
CA GLU A 73 4.84 -11.31 1.04
C GLU A 73 4.56 -12.81 0.92
N ASP A 74 3.83 -13.39 1.88
CA ASP A 74 3.40 -14.79 1.84
C ASP A 74 2.26 -15.01 0.83
N TRP A 75 2.48 -15.96 -0.09
CA TRP A 75 1.51 -16.38 -1.10
C TRP A 75 0.21 -16.95 -0.52
N ALA A 76 0.28 -17.66 0.61
CA ALA A 76 -0.91 -18.20 1.26
C ALA A 76 -1.83 -17.07 1.73
N HIS A 77 -1.24 -16.00 2.27
CA HIS A 77 -1.97 -14.83 2.76
C HIS A 77 -2.45 -13.94 1.63
N LEU A 78 -1.70 -13.82 0.54
CA LEU A 78 -2.15 -13.16 -0.67
C LEU A 78 -3.40 -13.86 -1.26
N TYR A 79 -3.40 -15.19 -1.32
CA TYR A 79 -4.54 -15.97 -1.81
C TYR A 79 -5.78 -15.82 -0.93
N LEU A 80 -5.58 -15.67 0.38
CA LEU A 80 -6.66 -15.37 1.34
C LEU A 80 -7.14 -13.91 1.28
N GLY A 81 -6.51 -13.06 0.47
CA GLY A 81 -6.91 -11.66 0.29
C GLY A 81 -6.38 -10.71 1.35
N GLN A 82 -5.31 -11.05 2.05
CA GLN A 82 -4.67 -10.18 3.04
C GLN A 82 -3.82 -9.10 2.36
N GLN A 83 -4.51 -8.12 1.78
CA GLN A 83 -3.95 -6.93 1.17
C GLN A 83 -4.87 -5.74 1.41
N PHE A 84 -4.29 -4.56 1.61
CA PHE A 84 -5.04 -3.31 1.77
C PHE A 84 -4.61 -2.30 0.71
N HIS A 85 -5.60 -1.61 0.14
CA HIS A 85 -5.37 -0.57 -0.85
C HIS A 85 -5.56 0.79 -0.20
N LEU A 86 -4.50 1.60 -0.27
CA LEU A 86 -4.51 2.98 0.18
C LEU A 86 -4.68 3.89 -1.03
N ARG A 87 -5.53 4.91 -0.92
CA ARG A 87 -5.61 6.01 -1.87
C ARG A 87 -5.14 7.30 -1.23
N VAL A 88 -4.13 7.92 -1.82
CA VAL A 88 -3.71 9.28 -1.48
C VAL A 88 -4.38 10.22 -2.47
N TYR A 89 -5.08 11.24 -1.95
CA TYR A 89 -5.86 12.18 -2.75
C TYR A 89 -5.22 13.56 -2.73
N SER A 90 -5.06 14.17 -3.92
CA SER A 90 -4.73 15.59 -4.07
C SER A 90 -5.96 16.34 -4.60
N PRO A 91 -6.34 17.49 -4.01
CA PRO A 91 -7.41 18.34 -4.54
C PRO A 91 -7.00 19.05 -5.83
N VAL A 92 -5.70 19.13 -6.12
CA VAL A 92 -5.17 19.75 -7.33
C VAL A 92 -4.88 18.62 -8.32
N GLU A 93 -5.76 18.42 -9.30
CA GLU A 93 -5.55 17.43 -10.38
C GLU A 93 -4.47 17.95 -11.36
N SER A 94 -3.22 17.95 -10.91
CA SER A 94 -2.03 18.37 -11.64
C SER A 94 -1.32 17.17 -12.26
N TRP A 95 -0.75 17.36 -13.45
CA TRP A 95 0.12 16.39 -14.13
C TRP A 95 1.37 15.99 -13.32
N ARG A 96 1.77 16.84 -12.37
CA ARG A 96 2.89 16.54 -11.46
C ARG A 96 2.52 15.55 -10.37
N ASP A 97 1.23 15.47 -10.04
CA ASP A 97 0.75 14.75 -8.86
C ASP A 97 0.27 13.35 -9.26
N GLU A 98 -0.62 13.24 -10.26
CA GLU A 98 -1.13 11.96 -10.75
C GLU A 98 -1.18 11.95 -12.28
N TYR A 99 -0.54 10.94 -12.89
CA TYR A 99 -0.63 10.73 -14.34
C TYR A 99 -2.04 10.27 -14.70
N PRO A 100 -2.63 10.77 -15.80
CA PRO A 100 -3.91 10.27 -16.24
C PRO A 100 -3.77 8.83 -16.71
N ILE A 101 -4.86 8.08 -16.56
CA ILE A 101 -4.95 6.70 -17.00
C ILE A 101 -4.64 6.64 -18.51
N PRO A 102 -3.61 5.89 -18.92
CA PRO A 102 -3.18 5.88 -20.30
C PRO A 102 -4.25 5.19 -21.17
N LYS A 103 -4.35 5.59 -22.45
CA LYS A 103 -5.41 5.12 -23.38
C LYS A 103 -5.37 3.60 -23.63
N ASN A 104 -4.25 2.95 -23.32
CA ASN A 104 -4.05 1.50 -23.44
C ASN A 104 -4.35 0.72 -22.15
N ALA A 105 -4.86 1.37 -21.10
CA ALA A 105 -5.26 0.68 -19.88
C ALA A 105 -6.41 -0.29 -20.17
N LEU A 106 -6.31 -1.52 -19.67
CA LEU A 106 -7.39 -2.50 -19.72
C LEU A 106 -8.54 -1.99 -18.83
N LEU A 107 -9.67 -1.66 -19.45
CA LEU A 107 -10.86 -1.22 -18.73
C LEU A 107 -11.72 -2.44 -18.38
N CYS A 108 -12.11 -2.55 -17.11
CA CYS A 108 -13.03 -3.58 -16.67
C CYS A 108 -14.44 -3.25 -17.20
N GLY A 109 -14.95 -4.04 -18.16
CA GLY A 109 -16.28 -3.86 -18.76
C GLY A 109 -16.30 -2.96 -20.00
N ARG A 110 -17.47 -2.81 -20.63
CA ARG A 110 -17.66 -1.86 -21.75
C ARG A 110 -17.59 -0.43 -21.19
N PRO A 111 -16.62 0.40 -21.61
CA PRO A 111 -16.51 1.77 -21.12
C PRO A 111 -17.66 2.60 -21.69
N SER A 112 -18.74 2.75 -20.92
CA SER A 112 -19.82 3.67 -21.25
C SER A 112 -19.61 4.98 -20.50
N GLY A 113 -19.18 6.03 -21.21
CA GLY A 113 -19.28 7.42 -20.73
C GLY A 113 -18.21 7.92 -19.77
N ARG A 114 -17.12 7.18 -19.50
CA ARG A 114 -16.00 7.66 -18.67
C ARG A 114 -14.80 8.03 -19.55
N THR A 115 -14.65 9.31 -19.84
CA THR A 115 -13.47 9.86 -20.52
C THR A 115 -12.40 10.15 -19.48
N THR A 116 -11.31 9.38 -19.48
CA THR A 116 -10.11 9.72 -18.70
C THR A 116 -9.40 10.88 -19.39
N ARG A 117 -8.66 11.71 -18.63
CA ARG A 117 -7.96 12.88 -19.19
C ARG A 117 -7.08 12.43 -20.37
N PRO A 118 -7.18 13.05 -21.56
CA PRO A 118 -6.33 12.69 -22.68
C PRO A 118 -4.88 13.05 -22.35
N LEU A 119 -3.97 12.09 -22.49
CA LEU A 119 -2.58 12.36 -22.88
C LEU A 119 -2.57 13.03 -24.25
#